data_AF-A0ABC8TU98-F1
#
_entry.id   AF-A0ABC8TU98-F1
#
_cell.length_a   1.000
_cell.length_b   1.000
_cell.length_c   1.000
_cell.angle_alpha   90.00
_cell.angle_beta   90.00
_cell.angle_gamma   90.00
#
_symmetry.space_group_name_H-M   'P 1'
#
loop_
_entity.id
_entity.type
_entity.pdbx_description
1 polymer ?
#
loop_
_entity_poly.entity_id
_entity_poly.type
_entity_poly.pdbx_seq_one_letter_code
_entity_poly.pdbx_strand_id
1 'polypeptide(L)'
;MDLLFCCQSSVLLLLNESKGNPVILYADFATALLIRATGHNLQLAYSQSLKSLDLGRLLENSEILSSGDIAALMYLWNPFTIVTCVGFNTSPIENLGIILSIYGACTRLVPLAAFGWVIASHLSLYPVILIIPVILLLGYGPDAPPRKLFMQKNSTKIQDNLASDSFSKQKGLTSQPAQPTSFSWRLVLFFLLWASVWTFYVLVLCGISVTEHGGLLEMFKRTYGFILTVKDLSPNIGVLWYFFAEVFDFFRNFFLIVFHVNILFMILPLAIRLNHRPCFLAFVYIGISSMLKSYPSVGDSALYLGLLGLFVNELADMQFSFFLFCGCLGVSLLSPVMHNLWIWRGTGNANFYFATAIAYACFQIILVVESVSSMLNHDRKIRKLSTPKA
;
A
#
# COMPACT_ATOMS: atom_id res chain seq x y z
N MET A 1 27.69 5.34 -5.02
CA MET A 1 27.86 4.25 -6.02
C MET A 1 28.28 2.95 -5.33
N ASP A 2 28.77 3.00 -4.09
CA ASP A 2 29.34 1.86 -3.36
C ASP A 2 28.34 1.00 -2.56
N LEU A 3 27.16 1.52 -2.21
CA LEU A 3 26.09 0.73 -1.56
C LEU A 3 25.42 -0.27 -2.52
N LEU A 4 25.39 0.02 -3.82
CA LEU A 4 24.86 -0.90 -4.84
C LEU A 4 25.79 -2.12 -5.03
N PHE A 5 27.11 -1.90 -4.93
CA PHE A 5 28.12 -2.97 -5.03
C PHE A 5 28.09 -3.93 -3.83
N CYS A 6 27.84 -3.42 -2.62
CA CYS A 6 27.72 -4.26 -1.43
C CYS A 6 26.45 -5.14 -1.50
N CYS A 7 25.35 -4.61 -2.04
CA CYS A 7 24.13 -5.38 -2.33
C CYS A 7 24.39 -6.47 -3.38
N GLN A 8 25.19 -6.17 -4.41
CA GLN A 8 25.54 -7.10 -5.47
C GLN A 8 26.34 -8.31 -4.96
N SER A 9 27.22 -8.13 -3.98
CA SER A 9 28.05 -9.22 -3.43
C SER A 9 27.27 -10.18 -2.52
N SER A 10 26.34 -9.68 -1.71
CA SER A 10 25.45 -10.52 -0.88
C SER A 10 24.40 -11.25 -1.72
N VAL A 11 23.97 -10.65 -2.84
CA VAL A 11 23.03 -11.23 -3.80
C VAL A 11 23.68 -12.31 -4.67
N LEU A 12 24.97 -12.18 -5.00
CA LEU A 12 25.70 -13.22 -5.72
C LEU A 12 25.82 -14.53 -4.91
N LEU A 13 25.88 -14.43 -3.58
CA LEU A 13 25.85 -15.58 -2.67
C LEU A 13 24.46 -16.25 -2.64
N LEU A 14 23.37 -15.47 -2.66
CA LEU A 14 22.00 -16.00 -2.76
C LEU A 14 21.68 -16.60 -4.15
N LEU A 15 22.24 -16.04 -5.22
CA LEU A 15 22.12 -16.57 -6.58
C LEU A 15 22.86 -17.89 -6.77
N ASN A 16 23.97 -18.12 -6.07
CA ASN A 16 24.76 -19.35 -6.20
C ASN A 16 24.14 -20.55 -5.44
N GLU A 17 23.30 -20.31 -4.43
CA GLU A 17 22.59 -21.37 -3.69
C GLU A 17 21.18 -21.67 -4.24
N SER A 18 20.57 -20.76 -4.99
CA SER A 18 19.22 -20.97 -5.52
C SER A 18 19.25 -21.76 -6.83
N LYS A 19 19.10 -23.09 -6.75
CA LYS A 19 18.56 -23.93 -7.84
C LYS A 19 17.06 -23.66 -8.12
N GLY A 20 16.54 -22.52 -7.66
CA GLY A 20 15.12 -22.15 -7.64
C GLY A 20 14.68 -21.26 -8.80
N ASN A 21 13.35 -21.10 -8.93
CA ASN A 21 12.70 -20.36 -10.00
C ASN A 21 13.14 -18.87 -10.01
N PRO A 22 13.98 -18.43 -10.98
CA PRO A 22 14.58 -17.10 -10.95
C PRO A 22 13.54 -15.98 -11.13
N VAL A 23 12.35 -16.32 -11.65
CA VAL A 23 11.24 -15.39 -11.90
C VAL A 23 10.79 -14.67 -10.62
N ILE A 24 10.73 -15.38 -9.48
CA ILE A 24 10.25 -14.82 -8.21
C ILE A 24 11.24 -13.78 -7.67
N LEU A 25 12.54 -14.10 -7.72
CA LEU A 25 13.60 -13.19 -7.32
C LEU A 25 13.62 -11.93 -8.21
N TYR A 26 13.50 -12.10 -9.53
CA TYR A 26 13.40 -10.96 -10.45
C TYR A 26 12.18 -10.09 -10.18
N ALA A 27 11.04 -10.68 -9.80
CA ALA A 27 9.84 -9.94 -9.44
C ALA A 27 10.05 -9.07 -8.19
N ASP A 28 10.71 -9.57 -7.15
CA ASP A 28 11.00 -8.79 -5.93
C ASP A 28 12.00 -7.65 -6.21
N PHE A 29 13.04 -7.88 -7.02
CA PHE A 29 13.95 -6.82 -7.44
C PHE A 29 13.25 -5.76 -8.29
N ALA A 30 12.41 -6.17 -9.24
CA ALA A 30 11.61 -5.25 -10.04
C ALA A 30 10.66 -4.43 -9.16
N THR A 31 10.04 -5.06 -8.16
CA THR A 31 9.17 -4.40 -7.19
C THR A 31 9.94 -3.34 -6.39
N ALA A 32 11.14 -3.68 -5.88
CA ALA A 32 11.99 -2.74 -5.15
C ALA A 32 12.40 -1.53 -6.02
N LEU A 33 12.75 -1.75 -7.29
CA LEU A 33 13.09 -0.67 -8.23
C LEU A 33 11.90 0.25 -8.51
N LEU A 34 10.70 -0.32 -8.65
CA LEU A 34 9.48 0.47 -8.83
C LEU A 34 9.11 1.25 -7.57
N ILE A 35 9.28 0.68 -6.37
CA ILE A 35 9.10 1.38 -5.09
C ILE A 35 10.06 2.57 -4.98
N ARG A 36 11.32 2.39 -5.40
CA ARG A 36 12.29 3.48 -5.45
C ARG A 36 11.81 4.61 -6.38
N ALA A 37 11.35 4.24 -7.57
CA ALA A 37 10.89 5.19 -8.57
C ALA A 37 9.59 5.91 -8.16
N THR A 38 8.66 5.22 -7.48
CA THR A 38 7.47 5.87 -6.89
C THR A 38 7.86 6.86 -5.81
N GLY A 39 8.79 6.50 -4.92
CA GLY A 39 9.27 7.39 -3.86
C GLY A 39 9.93 8.66 -4.40
N HIS A 40 10.75 8.56 -5.45
CA HIS A 40 11.34 9.74 -6.09
C HIS A 40 10.27 10.67 -6.69
N ASN A 41 9.28 10.12 -7.38
CA ASN A 41 8.16 10.92 -7.93
C ASN A 41 7.33 11.58 -6.83
N LEU A 42 7.08 10.87 -5.73
CA LEU A 42 6.36 11.38 -4.57
C LEU A 42 7.13 12.52 -3.89
N GLN A 43 8.43 12.35 -3.68
CA GLN A 43 9.30 13.36 -3.08
C GLN A 43 9.39 14.62 -3.95
N LEU A 44 9.48 14.47 -5.28
CA LEU A 44 9.45 15.59 -6.22
C LEU A 44 8.12 16.36 -6.13
N ALA A 45 6.99 15.66 -6.21
CA ALA A 45 5.66 16.28 -6.09
C ALA A 45 5.47 16.98 -4.74
N TYR A 46 5.89 16.33 -3.66
CA TYR A 46 5.82 16.88 -2.32
C TYR A 46 6.69 18.14 -2.18
N SER A 47 7.94 18.12 -2.65
CA SER A 47 8.83 19.28 -2.60
C SER A 47 8.30 20.48 -3.40
N GLN A 48 7.70 20.24 -4.57
CA GLN A 48 7.05 21.29 -5.36
C GLN A 48 5.85 21.89 -4.62
N SER A 49 5.03 21.03 -4.01
CA SER A 49 3.88 21.46 -3.22
C SER A 49 4.30 22.31 -2.02
N LEU A 50 5.39 21.95 -1.35
CA LEU A 50 5.94 22.65 -0.19
C LEU A 50 6.56 24.00 -0.57
N LYS A 51 7.27 24.06 -1.71
CA LYS A 51 7.79 25.32 -2.29
C LYS A 51 6.67 26.30 -2.60
N SER A 52 5.55 25.83 -3.16
CA SER A 52 4.40 26.71 -3.42
C SER A 52 3.74 27.23 -2.13
N LEU A 53 3.84 26.47 -1.04
CA LEU A 53 3.44 26.88 0.31
C LEU A 53 4.47 27.76 1.03
N ASP A 54 5.62 28.08 0.41
CA ASP A 54 6.71 28.89 0.98
C ASP A 54 7.29 28.29 2.27
N LEU A 55 7.19 26.96 2.38
CA LEU A 55 7.64 26.19 3.53
C LEU A 55 8.92 25.40 3.21
N GLY A 56 9.76 25.96 2.33
CA GLY A 56 10.99 25.33 1.84
C GLY A 56 12.00 24.97 2.95
N ARG A 57 11.98 25.68 4.08
CA ARG A 57 12.84 25.43 5.25
C ARG A 57 12.65 24.04 5.87
N LEU A 58 11.49 23.39 5.69
CA LEU A 58 11.30 22.02 6.16
C LEU A 58 12.02 20.98 5.28
N LEU A 59 12.38 21.34 4.04
CA LEU A 59 13.07 20.46 3.10
C LEU A 59 14.56 20.33 3.44
N GLU A 60 15.22 21.44 3.81
CA GLU A 60 16.65 21.49 4.16
C GLU A 60 17.02 20.60 5.35
N ASN A 61 16.08 20.38 6.28
CA ASN A 61 16.31 19.52 7.45
C ASN A 61 16.23 18.01 7.14
N SER A 62 15.84 17.60 5.93
CA SER A 62 15.53 16.21 5.56
C SER A 62 16.52 15.56 4.60
N GLU A 63 17.69 16.17 4.37
CA GLU A 63 18.60 15.84 3.25
C GLU A 63 19.45 14.56 3.37
N ILE A 64 19.38 13.76 4.43
CA ILE A 64 20.37 12.68 4.62
C ILE A 64 20.06 11.41 3.80
N LEU A 65 18.80 11.10 3.45
CA LEU A 65 18.46 9.94 2.61
C LEU A 65 17.11 10.09 1.89
N SER A 66 17.03 9.76 0.59
CA SER A 66 15.76 9.80 -0.17
C SER A 66 14.80 8.73 0.34
N SER A 67 13.54 9.10 0.62
CA SER A 67 12.51 8.18 1.14
C SER A 67 12.26 6.98 0.21
N GLY A 68 12.45 7.16 -1.10
CA GLY A 68 12.36 6.05 -2.07
C GLY A 68 13.48 5.02 -1.92
N ASP A 69 14.70 5.46 -1.63
CA ASP A 69 15.84 4.56 -1.41
C ASP A 69 15.65 3.76 -0.11
N ILE A 70 15.15 4.42 0.95
CA ILE A 70 14.81 3.76 2.22
C ILE A 70 13.73 2.70 2.01
N ALA A 71 12.67 3.02 1.29
CA ALA A 71 11.57 2.09 1.02
C ALA A 71 12.02 0.85 0.24
N ALA A 72 12.85 1.03 -0.78
CA ALA A 72 13.37 -0.09 -1.56
C ALA A 72 14.27 -1.01 -0.71
N LEU A 73 15.13 -0.43 0.14
CA LEU A 73 15.95 -1.19 1.08
C LEU A 73 15.10 -1.90 2.14
N MET A 74 14.11 -1.21 2.72
CA MET A 74 13.19 -1.80 3.69
C MET A 74 12.43 -2.98 3.10
N TYR A 75 11.99 -2.91 1.84
CA TYR A 75 11.31 -4.01 1.17
C TYR A 75 12.24 -5.21 0.91
N LEU A 76 13.45 -4.97 0.40
CA LEU A 76 14.38 -6.04 0.03
C LEU A 76 14.99 -6.74 1.25
N TRP A 77 15.22 -6.01 2.34
CA TRP A 77 15.75 -6.54 3.60
C TRP A 77 14.65 -6.99 4.57
N ASN A 78 13.38 -6.92 4.17
CA ASN A 78 12.29 -7.42 4.98
C ASN A 78 12.40 -8.96 5.10
N PRO A 79 12.48 -9.51 6.33
CA PRO A 79 12.55 -10.96 6.51
C PRO A 79 11.37 -11.69 5.85
N PHE A 80 10.19 -11.06 5.77
CA PHE A 80 9.03 -11.65 5.11
C PHE A 80 9.22 -11.79 3.60
N THR A 81 9.83 -10.79 2.92
CA THR A 81 10.15 -10.86 1.49
C THR A 81 11.11 -12.01 1.22
N ILE A 82 12.17 -12.12 2.02
CA ILE A 82 13.18 -13.18 1.90
C ILE A 82 12.54 -14.56 2.11
N VAL A 83 11.72 -14.73 3.15
CA VAL A 83 11.01 -15.99 3.42
C VAL A 83 10.06 -16.34 2.27
N THR A 84 9.36 -15.36 1.68
CA THR A 84 8.48 -15.64 0.54
C THR A 84 9.22 -15.99 -0.74
N CYS A 85 10.39 -15.39 -0.96
CA CYS A 85 11.31 -15.75 -2.03
C CYS A 85 11.78 -17.20 -1.91
N VAL A 86 12.29 -17.57 -0.74
CA VAL A 86 12.79 -18.93 -0.45
C VAL A 86 11.66 -19.96 -0.48
N GLY A 87 10.47 -19.57 -0.03
CA GLY A 87 9.28 -20.43 -0.05
C GLY A 87 8.61 -20.61 -1.42
N PHE A 88 9.16 -20.02 -2.49
CA PHE A 88 8.61 -20.05 -3.85
C PHE A 88 7.12 -19.64 -3.93
N ASN A 89 6.71 -18.72 -3.07
CA ASN A 89 5.35 -18.20 -3.06
C ASN A 89 5.13 -17.27 -4.26
N THR A 90 3.91 -17.21 -4.80
CA THR A 90 3.53 -16.32 -5.90
C THR A 90 3.30 -14.87 -5.46
N SER A 91 3.31 -14.57 -4.15
CA SER A 91 3.11 -13.22 -3.61
C SER A 91 4.01 -12.13 -4.22
N PRO A 92 5.30 -12.36 -4.53
CA PRO A 92 6.13 -11.39 -5.27
C PRO A 92 5.54 -10.91 -6.61
N ILE A 93 4.82 -11.78 -7.33
CA ILE A 93 4.18 -11.43 -8.60
C ILE A 93 2.93 -10.57 -8.35
N GLU A 94 2.15 -10.89 -7.32
CA GLU A 94 1.02 -10.05 -6.87
C GLU A 94 1.53 -8.67 -6.43
N ASN A 95 2.58 -8.63 -5.62
CA ASN A 95 3.23 -7.41 -5.12
C ASN A 95 3.74 -6.54 -6.27
N LEU A 96 4.37 -7.14 -7.27
CA LEU A 96 4.80 -6.45 -8.48
C LEU A 96 3.62 -5.80 -9.20
N GLY A 97 2.51 -6.53 -9.39
CA GLY A 97 1.28 -5.99 -10.01
C GLY A 97 0.70 -4.79 -9.23
N ILE A 98 0.66 -4.89 -7.90
CA ILE A 98 0.18 -3.81 -7.02
C ILE A 98 1.06 -2.56 -7.19
N ILE A 99 2.38 -2.68 -7.10
CA ILE A 99 3.29 -1.54 -7.23
C ILE A 99 3.30 -0.97 -8.65
N LEU A 100 3.18 -1.81 -9.68
CA LEU A 100 3.06 -1.36 -11.06
C LEU A 100 1.81 -0.49 -11.25
N SER A 101 0.71 -0.84 -10.58
CA SER A 101 -0.53 -0.05 -10.60
C SER A 101 -0.33 1.34 -9.97
N ILE A 102 0.32 1.40 -8.81
CA ILE A 102 0.62 2.65 -8.09
C ILE A 102 1.63 3.50 -8.87
N TYR A 103 2.70 2.88 -9.39
CA TYR A 103 3.72 3.57 -10.19
C TYR A 103 3.17 4.15 -11.49
N GLY A 104 2.38 3.37 -12.23
CA GLY A 104 1.72 3.84 -13.44
C GLY A 104 0.77 5.01 -13.14
N ALA A 105 0.05 4.96 -12.02
CA ALA A 105 -0.84 6.03 -11.61
C ALA A 105 -0.07 7.30 -11.18
N CYS A 106 1.04 7.17 -10.43
CA CYS A 106 1.91 8.28 -10.04
C CYS A 106 2.54 8.99 -11.26
N THR A 107 2.97 8.23 -12.27
CA THR A 107 3.57 8.75 -13.51
C THR A 107 2.55 9.15 -14.57
N ARG A 108 1.24 8.94 -14.30
CA ARG A 108 0.14 9.11 -15.26
C ARG A 108 0.24 8.23 -16.51
N LEU A 109 1.00 7.14 -16.45
CA LEU A 109 1.02 6.07 -17.46
C LEU A 109 -0.19 5.15 -17.26
N VAL A 110 -1.33 5.60 -17.76
CA VAL A 110 -2.63 4.95 -17.57
C VAL A 110 -2.67 3.47 -18.01
N PRO A 111 -2.13 3.06 -19.18
CA PRO A 111 -2.18 1.66 -19.59
C PRO A 111 -1.40 0.73 -18.65
N LEU A 112 -0.27 1.22 -18.13
CA LEU A 112 0.57 0.48 -17.19
C LEU A 112 -0.12 0.33 -15.83
N ALA A 113 -0.77 1.40 -15.36
CA ALA A 113 -1.54 1.39 -14.13
C ALA A 113 -2.70 0.36 -14.20
N ALA A 114 -3.42 0.36 -15.32
CA ALA A 114 -4.53 -0.55 -15.57
C ALA A 114 -4.06 -2.01 -15.65
N PHE A 115 -2.95 -2.26 -16.37
CA PHE A 115 -2.36 -3.60 -16.46
C PHE A 115 -1.98 -4.15 -15.07
N GLY A 116 -1.23 -3.37 -14.27
CA GLY A 116 -0.84 -3.78 -12.92
C GLY A 116 -2.02 -4.09 -12.02
N TRP A 117 -3.06 -3.23 -12.04
CA TRP A 117 -4.26 -3.42 -11.24
C TRP A 117 -5.06 -4.67 -11.64
N VAL A 118 -5.23 -4.92 -12.95
CA VAL A 118 -5.94 -6.10 -13.46
C VAL A 118 -5.19 -7.39 -13.10
N ILE A 119 -3.87 -7.43 -13.30
CA ILE A 119 -3.06 -8.60 -12.96
C ILE A 119 -3.09 -8.88 -11.46
N ALA A 120 -2.92 -7.86 -10.61
CA ALA A 120 -3.01 -8.03 -9.16
C ALA A 120 -4.39 -8.55 -8.71
N SER A 121 -5.47 -7.99 -9.26
CA SER A 121 -6.86 -8.38 -8.98
C SER A 121 -7.21 -9.77 -9.53
N HIS A 122 -6.51 -10.21 -10.57
CA HIS A 122 -6.66 -11.55 -11.12
C HIS A 122 -6.01 -12.59 -10.23
N LEU A 123 -4.77 -12.33 -9.79
CA LEU A 123 -4.01 -13.24 -8.93
C LEU A 123 -4.61 -13.35 -7.52
N SER A 124 -5.20 -12.27 -7.02
CA SER A 124 -5.78 -12.18 -5.68
C SER A 124 -7.00 -11.27 -5.69
N LEU A 125 -8.04 -11.62 -4.95
CA LEU A 125 -9.31 -10.87 -4.94
C LEU A 125 -9.17 -9.48 -4.31
N TYR A 126 -8.30 -9.32 -3.32
CA TYR A 126 -8.30 -8.15 -2.45
C TYR A 126 -7.73 -6.87 -3.08
N PRO A 127 -6.69 -6.91 -3.93
CA PRO A 127 -6.20 -5.74 -4.68
C PRO A 127 -7.26 -4.97 -5.49
N VAL A 128 -8.45 -5.54 -5.74
CA VAL A 128 -9.59 -4.85 -6.35
C VAL A 128 -9.92 -3.55 -5.62
N ILE A 129 -9.78 -3.49 -4.29
CA ILE A 129 -10.09 -2.29 -3.49
C ILE A 129 -9.18 -1.10 -3.84
N LEU A 130 -8.01 -1.35 -4.45
CA LEU A 130 -7.07 -0.31 -4.89
C LEU A 130 -7.58 0.51 -6.07
N ILE A 131 -8.73 0.15 -6.67
CA ILE A 131 -9.35 0.95 -7.72
C ILE A 131 -9.63 2.39 -7.26
N ILE A 132 -10.03 2.58 -5.99
CA ILE A 132 -10.33 3.90 -5.43
C ILE A 132 -9.06 4.77 -5.36
N PRO A 133 -7.97 4.38 -4.66
CA PRO A 133 -6.77 5.19 -4.63
C PRO A 133 -6.13 5.39 -6.01
N VAL A 134 -6.20 4.40 -6.91
CA VAL A 134 -5.69 4.55 -8.30
C VAL A 134 -6.49 5.62 -9.07
N ILE A 135 -7.81 5.63 -8.98
CA ILE A 135 -8.66 6.67 -9.60
C ILE A 135 -8.35 8.05 -9.00
N LEU A 136 -8.20 8.14 -7.67
CA LEU A 136 -7.87 9.40 -7.00
C LEU A 136 -6.47 9.90 -7.41
N LEU A 137 -5.50 9.01 -7.52
CA LEU A 137 -4.12 9.32 -7.92
C LEU A 137 -4.06 9.81 -9.38
N LEU A 138 -4.81 9.19 -10.29
CA LEU A 138 -4.92 9.63 -11.68
C LEU A 138 -5.70 10.95 -11.84
N GLY A 139 -6.77 11.11 -11.06
CA GLY A 139 -7.65 12.27 -11.17
C GLY A 139 -7.06 13.54 -10.55
N TYR A 140 -6.40 13.41 -9.39
CA TYR A 140 -5.87 14.55 -8.63
C TYR A 140 -4.35 14.70 -8.70
N GLY A 141 -3.62 13.64 -9.04
CA GLY A 141 -2.16 13.60 -9.01
C GLY A 141 -1.59 13.03 -7.70
N PRO A 142 -0.25 12.99 -7.59
CA PRO A 142 0.46 12.47 -6.42
C PRO A 142 0.17 13.26 -5.13
N ASP A 143 0.54 12.68 -3.99
CA ASP A 143 0.19 13.20 -2.66
C ASP A 143 0.58 14.67 -2.49
N ALA A 144 -0.39 15.46 -2.05
CA ALA A 144 -0.22 16.88 -1.77
C ALA A 144 -0.79 17.21 -0.38
N PRO A 145 -0.25 18.24 0.30
CA PRO A 145 -0.85 18.75 1.52
C PRO A 145 -2.31 19.20 1.26
N PRO A 146 -3.14 19.29 2.32
CA PRO A 146 -4.58 19.45 2.16
C PRO A 146 -4.94 20.69 1.34
N ARG A 147 -5.79 20.50 0.33
CA ARG A 147 -6.07 21.53 -0.70
C ARG A 147 -6.60 22.85 -0.18
N LYS A 148 -7.28 22.83 0.97
CA LYS A 148 -7.77 24.03 1.65
C LYS A 148 -6.65 25.04 1.93
N LEU A 149 -5.41 24.57 2.12
CA LEU A 149 -4.24 25.42 2.36
C LEU A 149 -3.84 26.22 1.11
N PHE A 150 -3.86 25.60 -0.07
CA PHE A 150 -3.57 26.30 -1.33
C PHE A 150 -4.62 27.36 -1.64
N MET A 151 -5.90 27.05 -1.40
CA MET A 151 -6.99 28.02 -1.57
C MET A 151 -6.83 29.20 -0.62
N GLN A 152 -6.57 28.96 0.67
CA GLN A 152 -6.39 30.01 1.66
C GLN A 152 -5.20 30.92 1.32
N LYS A 153 -4.05 30.34 0.94
CA LYS A 153 -2.87 31.11 0.55
C LYS A 153 -3.10 31.95 -0.71
N ASN A 154 -3.80 31.41 -1.71
CA ASN A 154 -4.15 32.17 -2.91
C ASN A 154 -5.05 33.36 -2.55
N SER A 155 -6.03 33.19 -1.66
CA SER A 155 -6.87 34.30 -1.17
C SER A 155 -6.07 35.35 -0.41
N THR A 156 -5.14 34.94 0.48
CA THR A 156 -4.27 35.89 1.20
C THR A 156 -3.37 36.67 0.25
N LYS A 157 -2.74 35.99 -0.72
CA LYS A 157 -1.94 36.67 -1.76
C LYS A 157 -2.77 37.65 -2.60
N ILE A 158 -4.01 37.30 -2.95
CA ILE A 158 -4.91 38.20 -3.69
C ILE A 158 -5.21 39.44 -2.84
N GLN A 159 -5.49 39.26 -1.55
CA GLN A 159 -5.77 40.36 -0.64
C GLN A 159 -4.54 41.24 -0.36
N ASP A 160 -3.35 40.65 -0.21
CA ASP A 160 -2.09 41.37 -0.07
C ASP A 160 -1.73 42.15 -1.34
N ASN A 161 -1.97 41.57 -2.53
CA ASN A 161 -1.79 42.27 -3.81
C ASN A 161 -2.77 43.45 -3.95
N LEU A 162 -4.04 43.29 -3.55
CA LEU A 162 -5.03 44.39 -3.55
C LEU A 162 -4.70 45.49 -2.54
N ALA A 163 -4.12 45.14 -1.38
CA ALA A 163 -3.68 46.11 -0.38
C ALA A 163 -2.38 46.82 -0.80
N SER A 164 -1.44 46.11 -1.42
CA SER A 164 -0.17 46.66 -1.91
C SER A 164 -0.27 47.40 -3.24
N ASP A 165 -1.29 47.16 -4.07
CA ASP A 165 -1.56 47.96 -5.28
C ASP A 165 -1.92 49.43 -4.97
N SER A 166 -2.27 49.75 -3.71
CA SER A 166 -2.42 51.13 -3.23
C SER A 166 -1.08 51.81 -2.88
N PHE A 167 0.01 51.05 -2.76
CA PHE A 167 1.33 51.51 -2.35
C PHE A 167 2.43 50.65 -3.02
N SER A 168 2.90 51.09 -4.19
CA SER A 168 4.09 50.64 -4.96
C SER A 168 3.86 49.84 -6.25
N LYS A 169 3.90 50.57 -7.38
CA LYS A 169 4.31 50.03 -8.68
C LYS A 169 5.84 49.85 -8.71
N GLN A 170 6.38 48.64 -8.49
CA GLN A 170 7.50 48.08 -9.28
C GLN A 170 8.05 46.74 -8.72
N LYS A 171 8.37 45.86 -9.69
CA LYS A 171 9.27 44.68 -9.67
C LYS A 171 8.77 43.39 -9.02
N GLY A 172 8.69 42.33 -9.83
CA GLY A 172 8.82 40.95 -9.33
C GLY A 172 8.28 39.86 -10.25
N LEU A 173 9.19 39.27 -11.03
CA LEU A 173 9.18 37.94 -11.66
C LEU A 173 7.97 37.02 -11.39
N THR A 174 7.32 36.61 -12.48
CA THR A 174 6.26 35.59 -12.60
C THR A 174 6.41 34.41 -11.62
N SER A 175 5.66 34.44 -10.52
CA SER A 175 5.30 33.23 -9.77
C SER A 175 3.84 32.91 -10.08
N GLN A 176 3.63 32.01 -11.03
CA GLN A 176 2.28 31.56 -11.39
C GLN A 176 1.60 30.95 -10.16
N PRO A 177 0.35 31.35 -9.85
CA PRO A 177 -0.41 30.73 -8.77
C PRO A 177 -0.70 29.27 -9.15
N ALA A 178 -0.35 28.34 -8.26
CA ALA A 178 -0.69 26.93 -8.41
C ALA A 178 -2.21 26.80 -8.54
N GLN A 179 -2.67 26.46 -9.75
CA GLN A 179 -4.08 26.31 -10.05
C GLN A 179 -4.69 25.21 -9.16
N PRO A 180 -5.94 25.37 -8.70
CA PRO A 180 -6.66 24.28 -8.06
C PRO A 180 -6.82 23.17 -9.10
N THR A 181 -6.19 22.02 -8.85
CA THR A 181 -6.24 20.88 -9.77
C THR A 181 -7.69 20.40 -9.87
N SER A 182 -8.32 20.69 -11.02
CA SER A 182 -9.59 20.07 -11.38
C SER A 182 -9.38 18.56 -11.51
N PHE A 183 -10.37 17.79 -11.07
CA PHE A 183 -10.32 16.33 -11.20
C PHE A 183 -10.30 15.95 -12.69
N SER A 184 -9.24 15.25 -13.12
CA SER A 184 -9.07 14.88 -14.52
C SER A 184 -9.91 13.65 -14.88
N TRP A 185 -11.19 13.86 -15.19
CA TRP A 185 -12.09 12.80 -15.66
C TRP A 185 -11.59 12.10 -16.93
N ARG A 186 -10.85 12.82 -17.80
CA ARG A 186 -10.29 12.25 -19.03
C ARG A 186 -9.34 11.08 -18.74
N LEU A 187 -8.45 11.23 -17.75
CA LEU A 187 -7.49 10.17 -17.38
C LEU A 187 -8.20 8.98 -16.75
N VAL A 188 -9.24 9.23 -15.94
CA VAL A 188 -10.04 8.19 -15.30
C VAL A 188 -10.84 7.38 -16.33
N LEU A 189 -11.50 8.03 -17.29
CA LEU A 189 -12.21 7.33 -18.37
C LEU A 189 -11.25 6.51 -19.23
N PHE A 190 -10.06 7.05 -19.51
CA PHE A 190 -9.03 6.32 -20.24
C PHE A 190 -8.51 5.11 -19.44
N PHE A 191 -8.39 5.24 -18.11
CA PHE A 191 -8.04 4.12 -17.23
C PHE A 191 -9.10 3.03 -17.24
N LEU A 192 -10.39 3.39 -17.11
CA LEU A 192 -11.49 2.42 -17.16
C LEU A 192 -11.54 1.69 -18.51
N LEU A 193 -11.24 2.38 -19.62
CA LEU A 193 -11.13 1.77 -20.94
C LEU A 193 -9.96 0.76 -21.00
N TRP A 194 -8.76 1.14 -20.56
CA TRP A 194 -7.63 0.21 -20.56
C TRP A 194 -7.84 -0.96 -19.59
N ALA A 195 -8.44 -0.70 -18.43
CA ALA A 195 -8.79 -1.74 -17.46
C ALA A 195 -9.79 -2.73 -18.06
N SER A 196 -10.78 -2.28 -18.83
CA SER A 196 -11.73 -3.18 -19.50
C SER A 196 -11.06 -4.00 -20.60
N VAL A 197 -10.14 -3.41 -21.38
CA VAL A 197 -9.35 -4.11 -22.41
C VAL A 197 -8.49 -5.21 -21.77
N TRP A 198 -7.73 -4.88 -20.72
CA TRP A 198 -6.90 -5.86 -20.02
C TRP A 198 -7.72 -6.94 -19.32
N THR A 199 -8.83 -6.58 -18.70
CA THR A 199 -9.76 -7.55 -18.08
C THR A 199 -10.31 -8.50 -19.14
N PHE A 200 -10.75 -7.99 -20.29
CA PHE A 200 -11.22 -8.81 -21.40
C PHE A 200 -10.13 -9.76 -21.90
N TYR A 201 -8.91 -9.26 -22.09
CA TYR A 201 -7.76 -10.05 -22.51
C TYR A 201 -7.47 -11.21 -21.53
N VAL A 202 -7.40 -10.92 -20.23
CA VAL A 202 -7.20 -11.95 -19.20
C VAL A 202 -8.34 -12.97 -19.20
N LEU A 203 -9.60 -12.53 -19.33
CA LEU A 203 -10.75 -13.43 -19.38
C LEU A 203 -10.74 -14.33 -20.61
N VAL A 204 -10.30 -13.84 -21.78
CA VAL A 204 -10.14 -14.66 -22.98
C VAL A 204 -9.05 -15.72 -22.76
N LEU A 205 -7.90 -15.34 -22.20
CA LEU A 205 -6.83 -16.29 -21.88
C LEU A 205 -7.27 -17.35 -20.87
N CYS A 206 -7.95 -16.95 -19.79
CA CYS A 206 -8.53 -17.88 -18.82
C CYS A 206 -9.59 -18.76 -19.49
N GLY A 207 -10.39 -18.21 -20.40
CA GLY A 207 -11.42 -18.94 -21.12
C GLY A 207 -10.82 -20.07 -21.95
N ILE A 208 -9.74 -19.78 -22.69
CA ILE A 208 -8.99 -20.76 -23.48
C ILE A 208 -8.35 -21.82 -22.56
N SER A 209 -7.77 -21.41 -21.43
CA SER A 209 -7.10 -22.33 -20.49
C SER A 209 -8.07 -23.30 -19.79
N VAL A 210 -9.29 -22.86 -19.47
CA VAL A 210 -10.26 -23.60 -18.66
C VAL A 210 -11.32 -24.32 -19.51
N THR A 211 -11.22 -24.30 -20.85
CA THR A 211 -12.20 -24.98 -21.72
C THR A 211 -12.36 -26.47 -21.39
N GLU A 212 -11.28 -27.14 -21.00
CA GLU A 212 -11.28 -28.57 -20.64
C GLU A 212 -11.80 -28.84 -19.21
N HIS A 213 -11.91 -27.81 -18.37
CA HIS A 213 -12.15 -27.93 -16.92
C HIS A 213 -13.49 -27.32 -16.47
N GLY A 214 -14.47 -27.19 -17.37
CA GLY A 214 -15.83 -26.70 -17.04
C GLY A 214 -16.06 -25.20 -17.29
N GLY A 215 -15.10 -24.52 -17.94
CA GLY A 215 -15.24 -23.14 -18.40
C GLY A 215 -15.08 -22.06 -17.33
N LEU A 216 -15.30 -20.80 -17.73
CA LEU A 216 -15.03 -19.62 -16.89
C LEU A 216 -15.90 -19.57 -15.61
N LEU A 217 -17.16 -19.98 -15.68
CA LEU A 217 -18.06 -19.93 -14.52
C LEU A 217 -17.58 -20.83 -13.38
N GLU A 218 -17.09 -22.03 -13.72
CA GLU A 218 -16.55 -22.95 -12.73
C GLU A 218 -15.24 -22.42 -12.16
N MET A 219 -14.38 -21.79 -12.97
CA MET A 219 -13.20 -21.07 -12.47
C MET A 219 -13.59 -20.03 -11.43
N PHE A 220 -14.51 -19.10 -11.74
CA PHE A 220 -14.95 -18.06 -10.81
C PHE A 220 -15.50 -18.64 -9.50
N LYS A 221 -16.28 -19.71 -9.59
CA LYS A 221 -16.85 -20.40 -8.42
C LYS A 221 -15.77 -21.05 -7.56
N ARG A 222 -14.74 -21.64 -8.17
CA ARG A 222 -13.66 -22.36 -7.50
C ARG A 222 -12.54 -21.47 -6.98
N THR A 223 -12.29 -20.32 -7.60
CA THR A 223 -11.27 -19.37 -7.15
C THR A 223 -11.88 -18.33 -6.21
N TYR A 224 -12.65 -17.38 -6.75
CA TYR A 224 -13.21 -16.28 -5.98
C TYR A 224 -14.36 -16.72 -5.06
N GLY A 225 -15.23 -17.61 -5.55
CA GLY A 225 -16.29 -18.19 -4.74
C GLY A 225 -15.76 -18.96 -3.53
N PHE A 226 -14.62 -19.64 -3.67
CA PHE A 226 -13.95 -20.32 -2.56
C PHE A 226 -13.41 -19.33 -1.51
N ILE A 227 -12.77 -18.25 -1.95
CA ILE A 227 -12.25 -17.19 -1.06
C ILE A 227 -13.39 -16.53 -0.25
N LEU A 228 -14.50 -16.22 -0.91
CA LEU A 228 -15.66 -15.56 -0.27
C LEU A 228 -16.44 -16.50 0.67
N THR A 229 -16.46 -17.79 0.36
CA THR A 229 -17.18 -18.79 1.18
C THR A 229 -16.34 -19.40 2.29
N VAL A 230 -15.03 -19.07 2.38
CA VAL A 230 -14.07 -19.50 3.42
C VAL A 230 -14.27 -20.97 3.82
N LYS A 231 -14.21 -21.87 2.83
CA LYS A 231 -14.53 -23.30 3.03
C LYS A 231 -13.40 -24.05 3.73
N ASP A 232 -12.16 -23.71 3.42
CA ASP A 232 -11.01 -24.29 4.08
C ASP A 232 -10.74 -23.53 5.39
N LEU A 233 -10.69 -24.28 6.48
CA LEU A 233 -10.44 -23.81 7.83
C LEU A 233 -9.10 -24.31 8.36
N SER A 234 -8.23 -24.80 7.46
CA SER A 234 -6.86 -25.17 7.80
C SER A 234 -6.13 -24.00 8.46
N PRO A 235 -5.27 -24.29 9.45
CA PRO A 235 -4.58 -23.27 10.21
C PRO A 235 -3.72 -22.40 9.31
N ASN A 236 -3.91 -21.09 9.41
CA ASN A 236 -3.14 -20.08 8.70
C ASN A 236 -2.77 -18.91 9.63
N ILE A 237 -2.05 -17.93 9.10
CA ILE A 237 -1.56 -16.77 9.86
C ILE A 237 -2.70 -15.80 10.21
N GLY A 238 -3.83 -15.90 9.51
CA GLY A 238 -4.99 -15.04 9.69
C GLY A 238 -5.82 -15.38 10.91
N VAL A 239 -6.83 -14.55 11.15
CA VAL A 239 -7.73 -14.67 12.31
C VAL A 239 -9.01 -15.46 11.97
N LEU A 240 -9.37 -15.55 10.69
CA LEU A 240 -10.68 -16.04 10.27
C LEU A 240 -10.85 -17.57 10.38
N TRP A 241 -9.80 -18.35 10.15
CA TRP A 241 -9.89 -19.81 10.13
C TRP A 241 -10.36 -20.39 11.47
N TYR A 242 -9.79 -19.91 12.58
CA TYR A 242 -10.12 -20.41 13.92
C TYR A 242 -11.50 -19.92 14.36
N PHE A 243 -11.85 -18.66 14.08
CA PHE A 243 -13.18 -18.13 14.35
C PHE A 243 -14.27 -18.96 13.66
N PHE A 244 -14.10 -19.26 12.36
CA PHE A 244 -15.07 -20.06 11.63
C PHE A 244 -15.02 -21.56 11.95
N ALA A 245 -13.94 -22.04 12.58
CA ALA A 245 -13.88 -23.39 13.12
C ALA A 245 -14.67 -23.54 14.43
N GLU A 246 -14.78 -22.46 15.23
CA GLU A 246 -15.53 -22.48 16.49
C GLU A 246 -17.01 -22.10 16.33
N VAL A 247 -17.36 -21.30 15.34
CA VAL A 247 -18.74 -20.86 15.11
C VAL A 247 -19.61 -22.01 14.60
N PHE A 248 -20.80 -22.15 15.19
CA PHE A 248 -21.81 -23.09 14.72
C PHE A 248 -22.19 -22.83 13.25
N ASP A 249 -22.33 -23.91 12.48
CA ASP A 249 -22.69 -23.87 11.05
C ASP A 249 -23.95 -23.02 10.77
N PHE A 250 -24.92 -23.04 11.68
CA PHE A 250 -26.15 -22.25 11.57
C PHE A 250 -25.89 -20.74 11.43
N PHE A 251 -24.88 -20.20 12.14
CA PHE A 251 -24.56 -18.78 12.12
C PHE A 251 -23.47 -18.40 11.11
N ARG A 252 -22.86 -19.38 10.44
CA ARG A 252 -21.71 -19.18 9.55
C ARG A 252 -21.97 -18.15 8.46
N ASN A 253 -23.12 -18.23 7.78
CA ASN A 253 -23.49 -17.28 6.72
C ASN A 253 -23.68 -15.85 7.25
N PHE A 254 -24.23 -15.68 8.45
CA PHE A 254 -24.38 -14.38 9.08
C PHE A 254 -23.01 -13.72 9.31
N PHE A 255 -22.08 -14.44 9.94
CA PHE A 255 -20.75 -13.91 10.21
C PHE A 255 -19.94 -13.66 8.93
N LEU A 256 -20.07 -14.52 7.92
CA LEU A 256 -19.47 -14.27 6.60
C LEU A 256 -19.93 -12.91 6.04
N ILE A 257 -21.22 -12.61 6.05
CA ILE A 257 -21.72 -11.31 5.57
C ILE A 257 -21.13 -10.16 6.41
N VAL A 258 -21.11 -10.30 7.73
CA VAL A 258 -20.57 -9.27 8.64
C VAL A 258 -19.10 -8.95 8.33
N PHE A 259 -18.24 -9.96 8.15
CA PHE A 259 -16.83 -9.73 7.84
C PHE A 259 -16.61 -9.05 6.49
N HIS A 260 -17.32 -9.48 5.45
CA HIS A 260 -17.20 -8.86 4.11
C HIS A 260 -17.72 -7.42 4.11
N VAL A 261 -18.84 -7.15 4.78
CA VAL A 261 -19.38 -5.79 4.93
C VAL A 261 -18.44 -4.92 5.75
N ASN A 262 -17.79 -5.44 6.79
CA ASN A 262 -16.82 -4.68 7.58
C ASN A 262 -15.64 -4.17 6.73
N ILE A 263 -15.11 -5.00 5.84
CA ILE A 263 -14.04 -4.60 4.91
C ILE A 263 -14.51 -3.43 4.03
N LEU A 264 -15.70 -3.53 3.45
CA LEU A 264 -16.29 -2.47 2.61
C LEU A 264 -16.56 -1.19 3.41
N PHE A 265 -17.03 -1.32 4.65
CA PHE A 265 -17.34 -0.20 5.52
C PHE A 265 -16.08 0.57 5.94
N MET A 266 -14.92 -0.07 6.09
CA MET A 266 -13.66 0.62 6.41
C MET A 266 -13.10 1.43 5.24
N ILE A 267 -13.35 0.99 4.00
CA ILE A 267 -12.81 1.61 2.79
C ILE A 267 -13.39 3.03 2.60
N LEU A 268 -14.71 3.19 2.71
CA LEU A 268 -15.41 4.43 2.34
C LEU A 268 -15.03 5.65 3.21
N PRO A 269 -15.09 5.59 4.56
CA PRO A 269 -14.73 6.73 5.41
C PRO A 269 -13.27 7.15 5.22
N LEU A 270 -12.40 6.18 4.99
CA LEU A 270 -10.98 6.43 4.80
C LEU A 270 -10.68 7.10 3.45
N ALA A 271 -11.38 6.70 2.38
CA ALA A 271 -11.31 7.38 1.08
C ALA A 271 -11.72 8.85 1.18
N ILE A 272 -12.80 9.14 1.92
CA ILE A 272 -13.30 10.51 2.12
C ILE A 272 -12.26 11.33 2.90
N ARG A 273 -11.67 10.75 3.95
CA ARG A 273 -10.76 11.44 4.85
C ARG A 273 -9.38 11.74 4.24
N LEU A 274 -8.83 10.79 3.48
CA LEU A 274 -7.46 10.84 2.94
C LEU A 274 -7.40 11.15 1.43
N ASN A 275 -8.47 11.71 0.86
CA ASN A 275 -8.55 12.04 -0.58
C ASN A 275 -7.39 12.93 -1.09
N HIS A 276 -6.77 13.74 -0.21
CA HIS A 276 -5.61 14.56 -0.59
C HIS A 276 -4.29 13.77 -0.72
N ARG A 277 -4.19 12.58 -0.13
CA ARG A 277 -3.01 11.70 -0.19
C ARG A 277 -3.38 10.30 -0.72
N PRO A 278 -3.66 10.17 -2.04
CA PRO A 278 -4.08 8.90 -2.63
C PRO A 278 -3.04 7.77 -2.57
N CYS A 279 -1.73 8.07 -2.58
CA CYS A 279 -0.68 7.05 -2.43
C CYS A 279 -0.63 6.51 -1.00
N PHE A 280 -0.72 7.39 0.00
CA PHE A 280 -0.88 6.97 1.40
C PHE A 280 -2.18 6.18 1.63
N LEU A 281 -3.29 6.56 0.98
CA LEU A 281 -4.52 5.77 1.01
C LEU A 281 -4.32 4.34 0.44
N ALA A 282 -3.56 4.20 -0.66
CA ALA A 282 -3.21 2.89 -1.20
C ALA A 282 -2.42 2.05 -0.19
N PHE A 283 -1.43 2.63 0.49
CA PHE A 283 -0.69 1.97 1.57
C PHE A 283 -1.62 1.44 2.67
N VAL A 284 -2.56 2.27 3.15
CA VAL A 284 -3.49 1.85 4.20
C VAL A 284 -4.42 0.74 3.71
N TYR A 285 -4.89 0.80 2.45
CA TYR A 285 -5.71 -0.26 1.87
C TYR A 285 -4.96 -1.58 1.72
N ILE A 286 -3.68 -1.55 1.31
CA ILE A 286 -2.83 -2.74 1.28
C ILE A 286 -2.71 -3.32 2.70
N GLY A 287 -2.46 -2.48 3.70
CA GLY A 287 -2.43 -2.89 5.11
C GLY A 287 -3.72 -3.58 5.56
N ILE A 288 -4.88 -2.91 5.40
CA ILE A 288 -6.20 -3.45 5.73
C ILE A 288 -6.47 -4.77 4.99
N SER A 289 -6.11 -4.85 3.71
CA SER A 289 -6.29 -6.06 2.91
C SER A 289 -5.43 -7.22 3.42
N SER A 290 -4.17 -6.97 3.79
CA SER A 290 -3.27 -8.01 4.31
C SER A 290 -3.77 -8.63 5.62
N MET A 291 -4.51 -7.85 6.42
CA MET A 291 -5.00 -8.26 7.73
C MET A 291 -6.36 -8.96 7.67
N LEU A 292 -7.25 -8.52 6.78
CA LEU A 292 -8.64 -8.98 6.69
C LEU A 292 -8.88 -9.96 5.53
N LYS A 293 -7.83 -10.30 4.79
CA LYS A 293 -7.86 -11.36 3.77
C LYS A 293 -8.24 -12.70 4.41
N SER A 294 -9.10 -13.47 3.75
CA SER A 294 -9.59 -14.78 4.22
C SER A 294 -8.45 -15.78 4.41
N TYR A 295 -7.45 -15.70 3.53
CA TYR A 295 -6.28 -16.57 3.50
C TYR A 295 -5.02 -15.69 3.38
N PRO A 296 -4.59 -15.03 4.47
CA PRO A 296 -3.44 -14.15 4.41
C PRO A 296 -2.15 -14.98 4.38
N SER A 297 -1.18 -14.48 3.63
CA SER A 297 0.15 -15.05 3.49
C SER A 297 1.21 -14.12 4.09
N VAL A 298 2.37 -14.67 4.42
CA VAL A 298 3.53 -13.89 4.88
C VAL A 298 3.92 -12.79 3.87
N GLY A 299 3.72 -13.05 2.57
CA GLY A 299 4.06 -12.14 1.49
C GLY A 299 3.17 -10.91 1.39
N ASP A 300 1.93 -10.99 1.90
CA ASP A 300 1.02 -9.84 1.96
C ASP A 300 1.56 -8.80 2.96
N SER A 301 2.18 -9.26 4.06
CA SER A 301 2.80 -8.38 5.05
C SER A 301 4.14 -7.80 4.62
N ALA A 302 4.82 -8.48 3.70
CA ALA A 302 6.09 -8.02 3.14
C ALA A 302 5.96 -6.65 2.43
N LEU A 303 4.89 -6.50 1.65
CA LEU A 303 4.66 -5.31 0.82
C LEU A 303 4.35 -4.07 1.66
N TYR A 304 3.37 -4.14 2.57
CA TYR A 304 2.98 -2.95 3.34
C TYR A 304 4.12 -2.51 4.27
N LEU A 305 4.85 -3.44 4.90
CA LEU A 305 6.01 -3.09 5.74
C LEU A 305 7.14 -2.44 4.92
N GLY A 306 7.37 -2.87 3.69
CA GLY A 306 8.31 -2.22 2.79
C GLY A 306 7.86 -0.82 2.37
N LEU A 307 6.57 -0.64 2.08
CA LEU A 307 5.99 0.65 1.70
C LEU A 307 5.98 1.68 2.83
N LEU A 308 6.07 1.27 4.10
CA LEU A 308 6.22 2.20 5.23
C LEU A 308 7.43 3.13 5.03
N GLY A 309 8.49 2.62 4.39
CA GLY A 309 9.68 3.39 4.03
C GLY A 309 9.43 4.64 3.18
N LEU A 310 8.37 4.63 2.34
CA LEU A 310 8.04 5.76 1.48
C LEU A 310 7.63 7.01 2.26
N PHE A 311 7.09 6.81 3.46
CA PHE A 311 6.52 7.87 4.29
C PHE A 311 7.32 8.08 5.59
N VAL A 312 8.59 7.66 5.64
CA VAL A 312 9.44 7.75 6.85
C VAL A 312 9.53 9.18 7.40
N ASN A 313 9.59 10.18 6.52
CA ASN A 313 9.67 11.58 6.92
C ASN A 313 8.36 12.07 7.55
N GLU A 314 7.22 11.65 7.01
CA GLU A 314 5.89 11.97 7.50
C GLU A 314 5.50 11.18 8.76
N LEU A 315 6.03 9.96 8.91
CA LEU A 315 5.77 9.07 10.04
C LEU A 315 6.80 9.21 11.18
N ALA A 316 7.80 10.08 11.06
CA ALA A 316 8.83 10.26 12.08
C ALA A 316 8.27 10.58 13.48
N ASP A 317 7.09 11.22 13.55
CA ASP A 317 6.41 11.61 14.80
C ASP A 317 5.56 10.45 15.41
N MET A 318 5.75 9.19 14.99
CA MET A 318 5.09 8.02 15.59
C MET A 318 5.56 7.78 17.04
N GLN A 319 4.62 7.63 17.99
CA GLN A 319 4.94 7.57 19.42
C GLN A 319 5.38 6.19 19.88
N PHE A 320 4.80 5.12 19.31
CA PHE A 320 4.99 3.75 19.78
C PHE A 320 5.85 2.88 18.86
N SER A 321 6.69 3.48 18.01
CA SER A 321 7.43 2.79 16.94
C SER A 321 8.28 1.62 17.45
N PHE A 322 9.04 1.81 18.54
CA PHE A 322 9.89 0.75 19.10
C PHE A 322 9.07 -0.41 19.67
N PHE A 323 8.00 -0.12 20.40
CA PHE A 323 7.11 -1.13 20.95
C PHE A 323 6.43 -1.95 19.84
N LEU A 324 5.96 -1.28 18.79
CA LEU A 324 5.35 -1.95 17.64
C LEU A 324 6.34 -2.82 16.87
N PHE A 325 7.57 -2.35 16.68
CA PHE A 325 8.63 -3.13 16.03
C PHE A 325 8.94 -4.39 16.83
N CYS A 326 9.21 -4.26 18.14
CA CYS A 326 9.49 -5.39 19.02
C CYS A 326 8.31 -6.37 19.09
N GLY A 327 7.07 -5.86 19.16
CA GLY A 327 5.85 -6.67 19.17
C GLY A 327 5.67 -7.47 17.89
N CYS A 328 5.76 -6.81 16.72
CA CYS A 328 5.67 -7.48 15.42
C CYS A 328 6.76 -8.54 15.26
N LEU A 329 8.01 -8.21 15.59
CA LEU A 329 9.14 -9.15 15.50
C LEU A 329 8.95 -10.34 16.45
N GLY A 330 8.59 -10.08 17.70
CA GLY A 330 8.38 -11.10 18.72
C GLY A 330 7.28 -12.09 18.34
N VAL A 331 6.12 -11.59 17.89
CA VAL A 331 5.00 -12.46 17.46
C VAL A 331 5.37 -13.27 16.21
N SER A 332 6.09 -12.66 15.27
CA SER A 332 6.49 -13.33 14.02
C SER A 332 7.48 -14.45 14.25
N LEU A 333 8.38 -14.32 15.24
CA LEU A 333 9.30 -15.39 15.64
C LEU A 333 8.61 -16.46 16.49
N LEU A 334 7.61 -16.08 17.29
CA LEU A 334 6.88 -17.00 18.15
C LEU A 334 5.92 -17.89 17.36
N SER A 335 5.31 -17.37 16.28
CA SER A 335 4.28 -18.08 15.53
C SER A 335 4.75 -19.42 14.93
N PRO A 336 5.92 -19.54 14.25
CA PRO A 336 6.43 -20.82 13.77
C PRO A 336 6.73 -21.81 14.89
N VAL A 337 7.20 -21.33 16.05
CA VAL A 337 7.46 -22.17 17.23
C VAL A 337 6.14 -22.77 17.72
N MET A 338 5.10 -21.96 17.88
CA MET A 338 3.78 -22.43 18.31
C MET A 338 3.15 -23.39 17.29
N HIS A 339 3.30 -23.11 16.00
CA HIS A 339 2.86 -24.02 14.93
C HIS A 339 3.57 -25.38 15.02
N ASN A 340 4.88 -25.38 15.24
CA ASN A 340 5.67 -26.60 15.35
C ASN A 340 5.30 -27.44 16.59
N LEU A 341 5.09 -26.78 17.73
CA LEU A 341 4.68 -27.45 18.96
C LEU A 341 3.31 -28.12 18.83
N TRP A 342 2.38 -27.46 18.12
CA TRP A 342 1.02 -27.97 17.93
C TRP A 342 0.96 -29.08 16.87
N ILE A 343 1.42 -28.81 15.64
CA ILE A 343 1.24 -29.73 14.50
C ILE A 343 2.22 -30.90 14.56
N TRP A 344 3.49 -30.65 14.81
CA TRP A 344 4.53 -31.68 14.66
C TRP A 344 4.86 -32.38 15.97
N ARG A 345 4.99 -31.63 17.07
CA ARG A 345 5.33 -32.22 18.37
C ARG A 345 4.11 -32.72 19.16
N GLY A 346 2.91 -32.26 18.83
CA GLY A 346 1.66 -32.64 19.52
C GLY A 346 1.60 -32.21 21.00
N THR A 347 2.55 -31.38 21.47
CA THR A 347 2.60 -30.88 22.85
C THR A 347 1.90 -29.54 23.01
N GLY A 348 1.61 -28.84 21.91
CA GLY A 348 0.92 -27.55 21.88
C GLY A 348 -0.56 -27.67 21.52
N ASN A 349 -1.36 -26.70 21.97
CA ASN A 349 -2.77 -26.53 21.60
C ASN A 349 -2.92 -25.48 20.49
N ALA A 350 -3.89 -25.68 19.58
CA ALA A 350 -4.33 -24.73 18.56
C ALA A 350 -4.53 -23.31 19.11
N ASN A 351 -5.06 -23.20 20.33
CA ASN A 351 -5.26 -21.92 21.03
C ASN A 351 -3.99 -21.07 21.13
N PHE A 352 -2.82 -21.68 21.38
CA PHE A 352 -1.57 -20.92 21.49
C PHE A 352 -1.13 -20.37 20.15
N TYR A 353 -1.27 -21.15 19.08
CA TYR A 353 -0.99 -20.68 17.73
C TYR A 353 -1.97 -19.57 17.33
N PHE A 354 -3.26 -19.74 17.60
CA PHE A 354 -4.27 -18.73 17.32
C PHE A 354 -4.06 -17.44 18.14
N ALA A 355 -3.62 -17.53 19.40
CA ALA A 355 -3.26 -16.36 20.20
C ALA A 355 -2.13 -15.55 19.55
N THR A 356 -1.15 -16.20 18.90
CA THR A 356 -0.13 -15.48 18.12
C THR A 356 -0.72 -14.79 16.90
N ALA A 357 -1.69 -15.40 16.21
CA ALA A 357 -2.37 -14.78 15.07
C ALA A 357 -3.19 -13.54 15.48
N ILE A 358 -3.92 -13.59 16.60
CA ILE A 358 -4.62 -12.42 17.14
C ILE A 358 -3.64 -11.33 17.53
N ALA A 359 -2.56 -11.69 18.24
CA ALA A 359 -1.54 -10.71 18.63
C ALA A 359 -0.91 -10.05 17.39
N TYR A 360 -0.63 -10.82 16.35
CA TYR A 360 -0.10 -10.32 15.08
C TYR A 360 -1.06 -9.32 14.44
N ALA A 361 -2.33 -9.69 14.28
CA ALA A 361 -3.36 -8.81 13.75
C ALA A 361 -3.52 -7.53 14.59
N CYS A 362 -3.50 -7.63 15.92
CA CYS A 362 -3.55 -6.46 16.81
C CYS A 362 -2.38 -5.50 16.58
N PHE A 363 -1.14 -5.99 16.50
CA PHE A 363 0.01 -5.14 16.22
C PHE A 363 -0.07 -4.49 14.83
N GLN A 364 -0.58 -5.21 13.82
CA GLN A 364 -0.82 -4.66 12.49
C GLN A 364 -1.90 -3.56 12.50
N ILE A 365 -3.00 -3.75 13.24
CA ILE A 365 -4.04 -2.72 13.43
C ILE A 365 -3.43 -1.47 14.05
N ILE A 366 -2.68 -1.63 15.15
CA ILE A 366 -2.11 -0.48 15.87
C ILE A 366 -1.10 0.25 14.97
N LEU A 367 -0.29 -0.48 14.20
CA LEU A 367 0.65 0.13 13.24
C LEU A 367 -0.07 0.96 12.17
N VAL A 368 -1.14 0.43 11.58
CA VAL A 368 -1.93 1.16 10.58
C VAL A 368 -2.63 2.39 11.22
N VAL A 369 -3.23 2.23 12.39
CA VAL A 369 -3.90 3.35 13.10
C VAL A 369 -2.91 4.44 13.48
N GLU A 370 -1.75 4.07 14.02
CA GLU A 370 -0.69 5.01 14.40
C GLU A 370 -0.13 5.72 13.16
N SER A 371 -0.01 5.01 12.02
CA SER A 371 0.43 5.63 10.76
C SER A 371 -0.53 6.69 10.26
N VAL A 372 -1.84 6.42 10.32
CA VAL A 372 -2.87 7.39 9.93
C VAL A 372 -2.90 8.56 10.91
N SER A 373 -2.76 8.30 12.22
CA SER A 373 -2.70 9.33 13.26
C SER A 373 -1.51 10.27 13.06
N SER A 374 -0.31 9.71 12.85
CA SER A 374 0.93 10.45 12.60
C SER A 374 0.83 11.30 11.33
N MET A 375 0.34 10.72 10.22
CA MET A 375 0.12 11.45 8.97
C MET A 375 -0.86 12.63 9.14
N LEU A 376 -1.97 12.43 9.87
CA LEU A 376 -2.92 13.50 10.16
C LEU A 376 -2.33 14.60 11.06
N ASN A 377 -1.45 14.24 12.00
CA ASN A 377 -0.74 15.21 12.85
C ASN A 377 0.30 16.00 12.04
N HIS A 378 1.01 15.36 11.12
CA HIS A 378 1.90 16.02 10.18
C HIS A 378 1.12 17.05 9.31
N ASP A 379 -0.03 16.67 8.77
CA ASP A 379 -0.89 17.60 8.01
C ASP A 379 -1.39 18.77 8.87
N ARG A 380 -1.68 18.54 10.16
CA ARG A 380 -2.04 19.61 11.11
C ARG A 380 -0.85 20.54 11.38
N LYS A 381 0.37 20.02 11.47
CA LYS A 381 1.62 20.78 11.65
C LYS A 381 1.86 21.69 10.44
N ILE A 382 1.74 21.14 9.22
CA ILE A 382 1.83 21.92 7.98
C ILE A 382 0.78 23.04 7.96
N ARG A 383 -0.47 22.74 8.33
CA ARG A 383 -1.53 23.75 8.42
C ARG A 383 -1.15 24.90 9.35
N LYS A 384 -0.70 24.59 10.58
CA LYS A 384 -0.30 25.59 11.58
C LYS A 384 0.86 26.47 11.09
N LEU A 385 1.81 25.90 10.36
CA LEU A 385 2.95 26.64 9.80
C LEU A 385 2.54 27.53 8.61
N SER A 386 1.52 27.12 7.85
CA SER A 386 1.03 27.88 6.69
C SER A 386 0.10 29.04 7.05
N THR A 387 -0.55 29.01 8.22
CA THR A 387 -1.40 30.09 8.71
C THR A 387 -0.58 31.01 9.61
N PRO A 388 -0.39 32.31 9.29
CA PRO A 388 0.26 33.22 10.22
C PRO A 388 -0.56 33.26 11.52
N LYS A 389 0.13 33.24 12.67
CA LYS A 389 -0.52 33.55 13.96
C LYS A 389 -1.09 34.97 13.82
N ALA A 390 -2.41 35.08 13.90
CA ALA A 390 -3.12 36.35 13.96
C ALA A 390 -2.71 37.15 15.18
#